data_AF-A0A945KAQ5-F1
#
_entry.id   AF-A0A945KAQ5-F1
#
_cell.length_a   1.000
_cell.length_b   1.000
_cell.length_c   1.000
_cell.angle_alpha   90.00
_cell.angle_beta   90.00
_cell.angle_gamma   90.00
#
_symmetry.space_group_name_H-M   'P 1'
#
loop_
_entity.id
_entity.type
_entity.pdbx_description
1 polymer ?
#
loop_
_entity_poly.entity_id
_entity_poly.type
_entity_poly.pdbx_seq_one_letter_code
_entity_poly.pdbx_strand_id
1 'polypeptide(L)' 'MIRMFKGGKGGILSVEIPNEDALYEHYMAFVQGGGVFVPTKKSYELGDDIFFLLSIYLR' A
#
# COMPACT_ATOMS: atom_id res chain seq x y z
N MET A 1 -0.73 -16.52 17.24
CA MET A 1 0.49 -15.78 17.64
C MET A 1 0.63 -14.58 16.70
N ILE A 2 0.03 -13.44 17.05
CA ILE A 2 0.15 -12.22 16.22
C ILE A 2 1.43 -11.53 16.67
N ARG A 3 2.44 -11.48 15.80
CA ARG A 3 3.68 -10.75 16.06
C ARG A 3 3.32 -9.26 16.12
N MET A 4 3.38 -8.65 17.30
CA MET A 4 3.37 -7.20 17.43
C MET A 4 4.64 -6.65 16.78
N PHE A 5 4.49 -5.95 15.66
CA PHE A 5 5.58 -5.21 15.02
C PHE A 5 5.85 -3.95 15.84
N LYS A 6 7.00 -3.91 16.51
CA LYS A 6 7.50 -2.70 17.19
C LYS A 6 8.12 -1.78 16.13
N GLY A 7 7.27 -1.05 15.39
CA GLY A 7 7.69 -0.13 14.34
C GLY A 7 8.18 1.21 14.91
N GLY A 8 9.44 1.56 14.67
CA GLY A 8 9.91 2.92 14.85
C GLY A 8 9.25 3.82 13.81
N LYS A 9 8.56 4.89 14.23
CA LYS A 9 7.91 5.99 13.47
C LYS A 9 7.06 5.67 12.21
N GLY A 10 7.38 4.66 11.39
CA GLY A 10 6.59 4.15 10.28
C GLY A 10 5.73 2.96 10.71
N GLY A 11 4.51 3.23 11.18
CA GLY A 11 3.49 2.17 11.34
C GLY A 11 3.07 1.59 9.99
N ILE A 12 2.48 0.40 9.99
CA ILE A 12 1.92 -0.30 8.81
C ILE A 12 0.93 0.62 8.09
N LEU A 13 1.04 0.72 6.77
CA LEU A 13 0.03 1.39 5.94
C LEU A 13 -1.08 0.39 5.59
N SER A 14 -2.31 0.66 5.98
CA SER A 14 -3.46 -0.14 5.57
C SER A 14 -4.13 0.54 4.38
N VAL A 15 -4.31 -0.20 3.31
CA VAL A 15 -4.90 0.27 2.05
C VAL A 15 -6.07 -0.65 1.70
N GLU A 16 -7.22 -0.04 1.43
CA GLU A 16 -8.43 -0.75 1.04
C GLU A 16 -8.87 -0.23 -0.34
N ILE A 17 -9.02 -1.16 -1.28
CA ILE A 17 -9.47 -0.90 -2.64
C ILE A 17 -10.82 -1.62 -2.80
N PRO A 18 -11.96 -0.92 -2.61
CA PRO A 18 -13.26 -1.56 -2.39
C PRO A 18 -13.97 -2.02 -3.67
N ASN A 19 -13.57 -1.53 -4.84
CA ASN A 19 -14.22 -1.83 -6.11
C ASN A 19 -13.22 -1.77 -7.28
N GLU A 20 -13.68 -2.19 -8.46
CA GLU A 20 -12.88 -2.25 -9.68
C GLU A 20 -12.43 -0.86 -10.15
N ASP A 21 -13.29 0.16 -10.08
CA ASP A 21 -12.94 1.53 -10.46
C ASP A 21 -11.78 2.07 -9.61
N ALA A 22 -11.84 1.90 -8.28
CA ALA A 22 -10.79 2.30 -7.37
C ALA A 22 -9.48 1.53 -7.65
N LEU A 23 -9.57 0.25 -8.04
CA LEU A 23 -8.38 -0.51 -8.43
C LEU A 23 -7.72 0.10 -9.66
N TYR A 24 -8.49 0.45 -10.69
CA TYR A 24 -7.97 1.10 -11.88
C TYR A 24 -7.35 2.46 -11.58
N GLU A 25 -7.96 3.26 -10.70
CA GLU A 25 -7.43 4.57 -10.31
C GLU A 25 -6.10 4.48 -9.54
N HIS A 26 -5.93 3.44 -8.72
CA HIS A 26 -4.74 3.29 -7.88
C HIS A 26 -3.65 2.44 -8.54
N TYR A 27 -3.96 1.64 -9.57
CA TYR A 27 -3.00 0.74 -10.20
C TYR A 27 -2.09 1.45 -11.21
N MET A 28 -0.78 1.25 -11.07
CA MET A 28 0.25 1.83 -11.94
C MET A 28 0.86 0.72 -12.82
N ALA A 29 0.16 0.37 -13.90
CA ALA A 29 0.52 -0.74 -14.79
C ALA A 29 1.89 -0.58 -15.49
N PHE A 30 2.38 0.65 -15.62
CA PHE A 30 3.65 0.96 -16.28
C PHE A 30 4.88 0.70 -15.40
N VAL A 31 4.68 0.45 -14.10
CA VAL A 31 5.78 0.12 -13.17
C VAL A 31 6.16 -1.35 -13.36
N GLN A 32 7.46 -1.63 -13.48
CA GLN A 32 7.96 -2.99 -13.58
C GLN A 32 7.56 -3.81 -12.33
N GLY A 33 6.89 -4.94 -12.54
CA GLY A 33 6.34 -5.76 -11.46
C GLY A 33 4.98 -5.30 -10.94
N GLY A 34 4.40 -4.25 -11.53
CA GLY A 34 3.18 -3.61 -11.08
C GLY A 34 3.44 -2.60 -9.96
N GLY A 35 2.58 -1.59 -9.87
CA GLY A 35 2.63 -0.59 -8.79
C GLY A 35 1.23 -0.25 -8.31
N VAL A 36 1.13 0.24 -7.07
CA VAL A 36 -0.10 0.77 -6.50
C VAL A 36 0.22 2.11 -5.85
N PHE A 37 -0.52 3.14 -6.22
CA PHE A 37 -0.46 4.43 -5.55
C PHE A 37 -1.19 4.34 -4.20
N VAL A 38 -0.53 4.79 -3.12
CA VAL A 38 -1.11 4.80 -1.77
C VAL A 38 -1.11 6.23 -1.25
N PRO A 39 -2.27 6.92 -1.19
CA PRO A 39 -2.32 8.28 -0.68
C PRO A 39 -1.98 8.30 0.82
N THR A 40 -0.99 9.11 1.18
CA THR A 40 -0.53 9.23 2.57
C THR A 40 0.03 10.61 2.86
N LYS A 41 -0.10 11.05 4.12
CA LYS A 41 0.51 12.29 4.63
C LYS A 41 1.90 12.06 5.22
N LYS A 42 2.33 10.80 5.32
CA LYS A 42 3.68 10.45 5.78
C LYS A 42 4.67 10.75 4.65
N SER A 43 5.79 11.38 4.99
CA SER A 43 6.89 11.57 4.05
C SER A 43 7.68 10.27 3.93
N TYR A 44 7.96 9.88 2.69
CA TYR A 44 8.85 8.77 2.34
C TYR A 44 9.82 9.24 1.27
N GLU A 45 11.01 8.68 1.29
CA GLU A 45 12.03 8.88 0.26
C GLU A 45 12.02 7.71 -0.72
N LEU A 46 12.60 7.93 -1.91
CA LEU A 46 12.76 6.84 -2.88
C LEU A 46 13.72 5.79 -2.31
N GLY A 47 13.30 4.52 -2.36
CA GLY A 47 14.07 3.41 -1.80
C GLY A 47 13.71 3.08 -0.35
N ASP A 48 12.80 3.82 0.29
CA ASP A 48 12.29 3.45 1.61
C ASP A 48 11.54 2.10 1.54
N ASP A 49 11.96 1.17 2.39
CA ASP A 49 11.23 -0.07 2.60
C ASP A 49 9.95 0.22 3.40
N ILE A 50 8.81 -0.06 2.77
CA ILE A 50 7.50 0.12 3.40
C ILE A 50 6.79 -1.22 3.60
N PHE A 51 6.13 -1.36 4.75
CA PHE A 51 5.19 -2.45 4.99
C PHE A 51 3.76 -1.91 4.86
N PHE A 52 2.98 -2.53 3.98
CA PHE A 52 1.57 -2.23 3.83
C PHE A 52 0.72 -3.50 3.85
N LEU A 53 -0.51 -3.34 4.32
CA LEU A 53 -1.58 -4.32 4.21
C LEU A 53 -2.51 -3.86 3.11
N LEU A 54 -2.62 -4.66 2.05
CA LEU A 54 -3.51 -4.40 0.93
C LEU A 54 -4.73 -5.31 1.03
N SER A 55 -5.92 -4.71 1.11
CA SER A 55 -7.19 -5.39 0.89
C SER A 55 -7.72 -4.98 -0.49
N ILE A 56 -7.92 -5.96 -1.37
CA ILE A 56 -8.30 -5.73 -2.77
C ILE A 56 -9.67 -6.34 -3.07
N TYR A 57 -10.46 -5.63 -3.87
CA TYR A 57 -11.65 -6.15 -4.48
C TYR A 57 -11.29 -7.32 -5.42
N LEU A 58 -11.84 -8.50 -5.12
CA LEU A 58 -11.82 -9.65 -6.02
C LEU A 58 -13.26 -9.87 -6.51
N ARG A 59 -13.44 -9.96 -7.82
CA ARG A 59 -14.74 -10.30 -8.42
C ARG A 59 -15.04 -11.79 -8.25
#